data_AF-A0A5S4VFC2-F1
#
_entry.id   AF-A0A5S4VFC2-F1
#
_cell.length_a   1.000
_cell.length_b   1.000
_cell.length_c   1.000
_cell.angle_alpha   90.00
_cell.angle_beta   90.00
_cell.angle_gamma   90.00
#
_symmetry.space_group_name_H-M   'P 1'
#
loop_
_entity.id
_entity.type
_entity.pdbx_description
1 polymer ?
#
loop_
_entity_poly.entity_id
_entity_poly.type
_entity_poly.pdbx_seq_one_letter_code
_entity_poly.pdbx_strand_id
1 'polypeptide(L)'
;MAEKVDYAALKKGGFMRQKQKGCFSLRIAVVGGNLTAENIKAVAEVAEKYGHGYVHMTSRQGIEIPFIKVEDINVVKEELAKGGVGTGVCGPRVRTVTACQGSEICPSGCIDTYTLAKELDERYFGRELPHKFKFGVTGCQNNCLKAEENDVGIKGGMTVECSHDDCIQCGVCVKACREGALSMEDGRIIIDRDKCNNCARCVKSCPTDAWKGTPGYIVSFGGLFGNHIYKGEQLVPIIRDKETLFRVTDAAISFFEKHANGGERFRLTLQRVGEEEFKKEIQAAYEGK
;
A
#
# COMPACT_ATOMS: atom_id res chain seq x y z
N MET A 1 -36.96 25.77 1.05
CA MET A 1 -36.38 25.36 2.34
C MET A 1 -34.98 24.85 2.03
N ALA A 2 -33.93 25.43 2.60
CA ALA A 2 -32.56 24.99 2.30
C ALA A 2 -32.40 23.53 2.75
N GLU A 3 -32.15 22.62 1.83
CA GLU A 3 -31.81 21.24 2.16
C GLU A 3 -30.65 21.25 3.15
N LYS A 4 -30.84 20.57 4.29
CA LYS A 4 -29.84 20.53 5.35
C LYS A 4 -28.69 19.65 4.87
N VAL A 5 -27.64 20.28 4.36
CA VAL A 5 -26.44 19.60 3.85
C VAL A 5 -25.81 18.74 4.94
N ASP A 6 -25.76 17.42 4.73
CA ASP A 6 -25.07 16.50 5.62
C ASP A 6 -23.56 16.49 5.34
N TYR A 7 -22.86 17.41 6.00
CA TYR A 7 -21.40 17.53 5.91
C TYR A 7 -20.64 16.27 6.35
N ALA A 8 -21.20 15.46 7.25
CA ALA A 8 -20.55 14.25 7.72
C ALA A 8 -20.60 13.17 6.62
N ALA A 9 -21.76 12.99 5.98
CA ALA A 9 -21.90 12.08 4.84
C ALA A 9 -21.02 12.52 3.65
N LEU A 10 -20.98 13.81 3.34
CA LEU A 10 -20.10 14.35 2.29
C LEU A 10 -18.63 14.07 2.56
N LYS A 11 -18.18 14.29 3.81
CA LYS A 11 -16.81 13.97 4.21
C LYS A 11 -16.52 12.47 4.07
N LYS A 12 -17.46 11.59 4.45
CA LYS A 12 -17.30 10.14 4.28
C LYS A 12 -17.09 9.77 2.80
N GLY A 13 -17.82 10.42 1.89
CA GLY A 13 -17.74 10.25 0.43
C GLY A 13 -16.66 11.07 -0.27
N GLY A 14 -15.63 11.54 0.44
CA GLY A 14 -14.45 12.15 -0.20
C GLY A 14 -14.52 13.67 -0.44
N PHE A 15 -15.63 14.32 -0.08
CA PHE A 15 -15.77 15.78 -0.19
C PHE A 15 -15.28 16.45 1.09
N MET A 16 -14.05 16.96 1.06
CA MET A 16 -13.47 17.66 2.20
C MET A 16 -13.83 19.13 2.16
N ARG A 17 -14.41 19.66 3.25
CA ARG A 17 -14.63 21.10 3.38
C ARG A 17 -13.30 21.84 3.19
N GLN A 18 -13.29 22.81 2.29
CA GLN A 18 -12.14 23.69 2.09
C GLN A 18 -12.33 25.04 2.80
N LYS A 19 -11.36 25.95 2.67
CA LYS A 19 -11.37 27.27 3.29
C LYS A 19 -12.52 28.15 2.78
N GLN A 20 -12.85 28.05 1.49
CA GLN A 20 -13.91 28.79 0.83
C GLN A 20 -15.27 28.20 1.20
N LYS A 21 -16.20 29.06 1.66
CA LYS A 21 -17.54 28.64 2.08
C LYS A 21 -18.30 28.04 0.90
N GLY A 22 -19.06 26.98 1.17
CA GLY A 22 -19.86 26.28 0.16
C GLY A 22 -19.06 25.41 -0.82
N CYS A 23 -17.73 25.37 -0.70
CA CYS A 23 -16.85 24.60 -1.60
C CYS A 23 -16.23 23.39 -0.89
N PHE A 24 -15.82 22.41 -1.69
CA PHE A 24 -15.17 21.18 -1.25
C PHE A 24 -13.98 20.83 -2.15
N SER A 25 -12.94 20.27 -1.55
CA SER A 25 -11.92 19.50 -2.26
C SER A 25 -12.39 18.06 -2.39
N LEU A 26 -12.75 17.66 -3.61
CA LEU A 26 -13.19 16.31 -3.93
C LEU A 26 -11.99 15.40 -4.12
N ARG A 27 -11.82 14.41 -3.25
CA ARG A 27 -10.86 13.33 -3.44
C ARG A 27 -11.43 12.24 -4.33
N ILE A 28 -10.64 11.81 -5.32
CA ILE A 28 -10.93 10.69 -6.22
C ILE A 28 -10.35 9.39 -5.65
N ALA A 29 -11.04 8.27 -5.86
CA ALA A 29 -10.52 6.94 -5.56
C ALA A 29 -9.54 6.52 -6.67
N VAL A 30 -8.25 6.46 -6.34
CA VAL A 30 -7.19 6.04 -7.28
C VAL A 30 -6.43 4.88 -6.68
N VAL A 31 -6.86 3.65 -7.00
CA VAL A 31 -6.26 2.44 -6.46
C VAL A 31 -4.87 2.23 -7.06
N GLY A 32 -3.85 2.18 -6.20
CA GLY A 32 -2.47 1.96 -6.61
C GLY A 32 -1.86 3.08 -7.45
N GLY A 33 -2.46 4.27 -7.47
CA GLY A 33 -2.02 5.34 -8.37
C GLY A 33 -2.20 5.01 -9.87
N ASN A 34 -3.00 3.99 -10.20
CA ASN A 34 -3.16 3.49 -11.56
C ASN A 34 -4.46 4.06 -12.17
N LEU A 35 -4.31 4.83 -13.25
CA LEU A 35 -5.40 5.49 -13.97
C LEU A 35 -5.27 5.23 -15.46
N THR A 36 -6.39 5.02 -16.13
CA THR A 36 -6.46 4.99 -17.59
C THR A 36 -6.48 6.41 -18.16
N ALA A 37 -6.18 6.55 -19.45
CA ALA A 37 -6.33 7.83 -20.15
C ALA A 37 -7.77 8.37 -20.08
N GLU A 38 -8.78 7.49 -20.15
CA GLU A 38 -10.19 7.87 -20.02
C GLU A 38 -10.50 8.42 -18.62
N ASN A 39 -9.95 7.80 -17.56
CA ASN A 39 -10.10 8.34 -16.21
C ASN A 39 -9.52 9.75 -16.09
N ILE A 40 -8.32 9.97 -16.66
CA ILE A 40 -7.64 11.27 -16.64
C ILE A 40 -8.46 12.32 -17.39
N LYS A 41 -9.01 11.97 -18.56
CA LYS A 41 -9.86 12.84 -19.36
C LYS A 41 -11.11 13.27 -18.58
N ALA A 42 -11.83 12.34 -17.98
CA ALA A 42 -13.01 12.65 -17.18
C ALA A 42 -12.69 13.56 -15.97
N VAL A 43 -11.58 13.31 -15.29
CA VAL A 43 -11.11 14.17 -14.19
C VAL A 43 -10.80 15.58 -14.69
N ALA A 44 -10.14 15.72 -15.85
CA ALA A 44 -9.82 17.02 -16.43
C ALA A 44 -11.08 17.80 -16.83
N GLU A 45 -12.04 17.16 -17.49
CA GLU A 45 -13.32 17.77 -17.88
C GLU A 45 -14.12 18.26 -16.67
N VAL A 46 -14.17 17.45 -15.61
CA VAL A 46 -14.84 17.82 -14.35
C VAL A 46 -14.12 18.96 -13.64
N ALA A 47 -12.78 18.93 -13.61
CA ALA A 47 -11.97 19.99 -13.01
C ALA A 47 -12.15 21.34 -13.73
N GLU A 48 -12.26 21.32 -15.07
CA GLU A 48 -12.53 22.52 -15.89
C GLU A 48 -13.93 23.07 -15.64
N LYS A 49 -14.96 22.20 -15.63
CA LYS A 49 -16.36 22.62 -15.59
C LYS A 49 -16.88 22.99 -14.20
N TYR A 50 -16.47 22.24 -13.18
CA TYR A 50 -17.01 22.36 -11.81
C TYR A 50 -15.96 22.79 -10.78
N GLY A 51 -14.67 22.67 -11.14
CA GLY A 51 -13.56 23.23 -10.38
C GLY A 51 -13.07 24.53 -11.01
N HIS A 52 -11.75 24.75 -10.95
CA HIS A 52 -11.06 25.91 -11.54
C HIS A 52 -10.01 25.50 -12.59
N GLY A 53 -10.22 24.39 -13.31
CA GLY A 53 -9.32 23.93 -14.37
C GLY A 53 -8.00 23.32 -13.90
N TYR A 54 -7.90 22.93 -12.62
CA TYR A 54 -6.71 22.25 -12.10
C TYR A 54 -7.03 21.22 -11.03
N VAL A 55 -6.08 20.31 -10.81
CA VAL A 55 -6.15 19.27 -9.78
C VAL A 55 -4.90 19.28 -8.90
N HIS A 56 -5.01 18.66 -7.73
CA HIS A 56 -3.87 18.42 -6.84
C HIS A 56 -3.57 16.93 -6.74
N MET A 57 -2.33 16.54 -7.06
CA MET A 57 -1.84 15.18 -6.80
C MET A 57 -1.36 15.06 -5.35
N THR A 58 -1.91 14.09 -4.64
CA THR A 58 -1.65 13.90 -3.21
C THR A 58 -0.45 12.98 -2.97
N SER A 59 0.12 13.04 -1.76
CA SER A 59 1.17 12.12 -1.31
C SER A 59 0.75 10.65 -1.25
N ARG A 60 -0.55 10.35 -1.42
CA ARG A 60 -1.10 8.98 -1.51
C ARG A 60 -1.53 8.62 -2.93
N GLN A 61 -0.88 9.18 -3.95
CA GLN A 61 -1.16 8.88 -5.36
C GLN A 61 -2.62 9.13 -5.80
N GLY A 62 -3.41 9.84 -4.99
CA GLY A 62 -4.77 10.24 -5.32
C GLY A 62 -4.81 11.61 -5.98
N ILE A 63 -5.90 11.88 -6.69
CA ILE A 63 -6.19 13.19 -7.28
C ILE A 63 -7.27 13.88 -6.44
N GLU A 64 -7.12 15.19 -6.23
CA GLU A 64 -8.12 16.05 -5.63
C GLU A 64 -8.53 17.17 -6.59
N ILE A 65 -9.85 17.39 -6.74
CA ILE A 65 -10.44 18.49 -7.51
C ILE A 65 -10.96 19.55 -6.52
N PRO A 66 -10.30 20.71 -6.38
CA PRO A 66 -10.74 21.77 -5.49
C PRO A 66 -11.94 22.55 -6.04
N PHE A 67 -12.58 23.33 -5.17
CA PHE A 67 -13.65 24.29 -5.51
C PHE A 67 -14.97 23.70 -5.99
N ILE A 68 -15.22 22.40 -5.79
CA ILE A 68 -16.53 21.81 -6.09
C ILE A 68 -17.58 22.43 -5.17
N LYS A 69 -18.60 23.08 -5.74
CA LYS A 69 -19.70 23.69 -4.96
C LYS A 69 -20.64 22.61 -4.43
N VAL A 70 -21.31 22.92 -3.33
CA VAL A 70 -22.23 21.99 -2.67
C VAL A 70 -23.38 21.57 -3.57
N GLU A 71 -23.90 22.49 -4.38
CA GLU A 71 -24.97 22.25 -5.34
C GLU A 71 -24.56 21.33 -6.51
N ASP A 72 -23.27 21.28 -6.86
CA ASP A 72 -22.75 20.53 -8.01
C ASP A 72 -22.36 19.08 -7.65
N ILE A 73 -22.37 18.71 -6.36
CA ILE A 73 -21.82 17.44 -5.87
C ILE A 73 -22.40 16.20 -6.58
N ASN A 74 -23.72 16.16 -6.78
CA ASN A 74 -24.37 15.00 -7.38
C ASN A 74 -24.03 14.87 -8.87
N VAL A 75 -24.10 15.99 -9.60
CA VAL A 75 -23.76 16.02 -11.03
C VAL A 75 -22.29 15.68 -11.24
N VAL A 76 -21.39 16.20 -10.41
CA VAL A 76 -19.95 15.88 -10.47
C VAL A 76 -19.70 14.38 -10.31
N LYS A 77 -20.40 13.71 -9.39
CA LYS A 77 -20.28 12.24 -9.23
C LYS A 77 -20.74 11.50 -10.48
N GLU A 78 -21.85 11.91 -11.07
CA GLU A 78 -22.39 11.30 -12.28
C GLU A 78 -21.45 11.48 -13.48
N GLU A 79 -20.90 12.67 -13.68
CA GLU A 79 -19.94 12.94 -14.77
C GLU A 79 -18.64 12.14 -14.60
N LEU A 80 -18.09 12.07 -13.38
CA LEU A 80 -16.92 11.23 -13.10
C LEU A 80 -17.19 9.74 -13.35
N ALA A 81 -18.38 9.27 -12.97
CA ALA A 81 -18.76 7.86 -13.14
C ALA A 81 -18.81 7.45 -14.61
N LYS A 82 -19.16 8.35 -15.54
CA LYS A 82 -19.13 8.08 -17.00
C LYS A 82 -17.73 7.71 -17.49
N GLY A 83 -16.70 8.31 -16.90
CA GLY A 83 -15.29 7.99 -17.17
C GLY A 83 -14.72 6.87 -16.30
N GLY A 84 -15.57 6.12 -15.57
CA GLY A 84 -15.14 5.06 -14.65
C GLY A 84 -14.42 5.56 -13.40
N VAL A 85 -14.64 6.82 -13.00
CA VAL A 85 -13.97 7.45 -11.85
C VAL A 85 -14.89 7.52 -10.64
N GLY A 86 -14.52 6.82 -9.58
CA GLY A 86 -15.22 6.86 -8.29
C GLY A 86 -14.70 7.95 -7.35
N THR A 87 -15.54 8.37 -6.41
CA THR A 87 -15.10 9.25 -5.31
C THR A 87 -14.31 8.47 -4.26
N GLY A 88 -13.26 9.09 -3.71
CA GLY A 88 -12.49 8.56 -2.60
C GLY A 88 -13.22 8.67 -1.27
N VAL A 89 -12.52 8.33 -0.19
CA VAL A 89 -13.08 8.38 1.17
C VAL A 89 -12.20 9.19 2.12
N CYS A 90 -12.84 9.79 3.13
CA CYS A 90 -12.17 10.47 4.24
C CYS A 90 -12.74 10.06 5.60
N GLY A 91 -12.07 10.50 6.67
CA GLY A 91 -12.48 10.17 8.05
C GLY A 91 -11.92 8.84 8.56
N PRO A 92 -12.56 8.26 9.59
CA PRO A 92 -12.09 7.09 10.33
C PRO A 92 -12.52 5.80 9.62
N ARG A 93 -11.67 5.32 8.71
CA ARG A 93 -11.91 4.17 7.81
C ARG A 93 -10.65 3.77 7.07
N VAL A 94 -10.68 2.62 6.43
CA VAL A 94 -9.67 2.21 5.46
C VAL A 94 -9.63 3.21 4.29
N ARG A 95 -8.44 3.69 3.97
CA ARG A 95 -8.18 4.60 2.85
C ARG A 95 -7.80 3.83 1.60
N THR A 96 -7.96 4.47 0.43
CA THR A 96 -7.49 3.95 -0.86
C THR A 96 -6.06 3.41 -0.76
N VAL A 97 -5.88 2.21 -1.30
CA VAL A 97 -4.60 1.50 -1.31
C VAL A 97 -3.62 2.21 -2.26
N THR A 98 -2.38 2.41 -1.80
CA THR A 98 -1.29 2.96 -2.62
C THR A 98 -0.33 1.86 -3.04
N ALA A 99 0.17 1.91 -4.26
CA ALA A 99 1.02 0.87 -4.83
C ALA A 99 2.07 1.43 -5.80
N CYS A 100 3.22 0.76 -5.89
CA CYS A 100 4.18 1.04 -6.95
C CYS A 100 3.79 0.32 -8.26
N GLN A 101 4.67 0.37 -9.27
CA GLN A 101 4.41 -0.31 -10.55
C GLN A 101 4.71 -1.82 -10.54
N GLY A 102 5.32 -2.34 -9.47
CA GLY A 102 5.46 -3.79 -9.24
C GLY A 102 6.31 -4.51 -10.29
N SER A 103 6.15 -5.83 -10.38
CA SER A 103 6.82 -6.67 -11.38
C SER A 103 6.30 -6.48 -12.81
N GLU A 104 5.13 -5.86 -12.98
CA GLU A 104 4.56 -5.61 -14.31
C GLU A 104 5.41 -4.65 -15.14
N ILE A 105 6.02 -3.64 -14.49
CA ILE A 105 6.76 -2.59 -15.18
C ILE A 105 8.20 -2.46 -14.65
N CYS A 106 8.41 -2.58 -13.34
CA CYS A 106 9.69 -2.25 -12.74
C CYS A 106 10.61 -3.48 -12.75
N PRO A 107 11.85 -3.40 -13.27
CA PRO A 107 12.79 -4.52 -13.24
C PRO A 107 13.16 -4.94 -11.81
N SER A 108 12.99 -4.05 -10.82
CA SER A 108 13.19 -4.39 -9.40
C SER A 108 12.00 -5.12 -8.78
N GLY A 109 10.81 -5.13 -9.39
CA GLY A 109 9.60 -5.75 -8.84
C GLY A 109 9.72 -7.27 -8.67
N CYS A 110 9.25 -7.78 -7.54
CA CYS A 110 9.21 -9.21 -7.19
C CYS A 110 7.78 -9.75 -7.10
N ILE A 111 6.78 -8.87 -7.01
CA ILE A 111 5.35 -9.20 -6.98
C ILE A 111 4.57 -8.22 -7.85
N ASP A 112 3.42 -8.66 -8.37
CA ASP A 112 2.44 -7.79 -9.01
C ASP A 112 1.73 -6.96 -7.94
N THR A 113 2.00 -5.66 -7.94
CA THR A 113 1.41 -4.73 -6.97
C THR A 113 0.10 -4.12 -7.45
N TYR A 114 -0.19 -4.12 -8.75
CA TYR A 114 -1.43 -3.56 -9.27
C TYR A 114 -2.60 -4.46 -8.95
N THR A 115 -2.48 -5.76 -9.23
CA THR A 115 -3.52 -6.73 -8.90
C THR A 115 -3.74 -6.80 -7.39
N LEU A 116 -2.66 -6.89 -6.61
CA LEU A 116 -2.77 -6.93 -5.15
C LEU A 116 -3.42 -5.66 -4.58
N ALA A 117 -3.12 -4.49 -5.12
CA ALA A 117 -3.76 -3.25 -4.65
C ALA A 117 -5.26 -3.24 -4.90
N LYS A 118 -5.73 -3.75 -6.04
CA LYS A 118 -7.17 -3.89 -6.35
C LYS A 118 -7.86 -4.86 -5.41
N GLU A 119 -7.28 -6.05 -5.18
CA GLU A 119 -7.85 -7.04 -4.28
C GLU A 119 -7.95 -6.53 -2.83
N LEU A 120 -6.94 -5.80 -2.34
CA LEU A 120 -7.00 -5.15 -1.04
C LEU A 120 -8.05 -4.04 -0.98
N ASP A 121 -8.20 -3.26 -2.05
CA ASP A 121 -9.19 -2.19 -2.14
C ASP A 121 -10.61 -2.78 -2.17
N GLU A 122 -10.88 -3.78 -3.02
CA GLU A 122 -12.15 -4.52 -3.08
C GLU A 122 -12.54 -5.11 -1.72
N ARG A 123 -11.56 -5.61 -0.95
CA ARG A 123 -11.81 -6.25 0.34
C ARG A 123 -12.03 -5.28 1.49
N TYR A 124 -11.35 -4.13 1.49
CA TYR A 124 -11.24 -3.29 2.69
C TYR A 124 -11.65 -1.84 2.51
N PHE A 125 -11.68 -1.32 1.29
CA PHE A 125 -11.90 0.10 1.05
C PHE A 125 -13.19 0.61 1.70
N GLY A 126 -13.08 1.72 2.42
CA GLY A 126 -14.23 2.36 3.05
C GLY A 126 -14.74 1.70 4.33
N ARG A 127 -14.24 0.53 4.75
CA ARG A 127 -14.58 -0.11 6.04
C ARG A 127 -14.41 0.88 7.18
N GLU A 128 -15.47 1.13 7.94
CA GLU A 128 -15.45 2.06 9.07
C GLU A 128 -14.59 1.48 10.19
N LEU A 129 -13.71 2.29 10.76
CA LEU A 129 -12.76 1.90 11.79
C LEU A 129 -12.66 3.01 12.84
N PRO A 130 -12.10 2.77 14.05
CA PRO A 130 -11.96 3.80 15.08
C PRO A 130 -11.16 5.04 14.64
N HIS A 131 -10.26 4.87 13.66
CA HIS A 131 -9.60 5.97 12.94
C HIS A 131 -9.17 5.54 11.53
N LYS A 132 -8.53 6.44 10.77
CA LYS A 132 -7.96 6.15 9.44
C LYS A 132 -6.94 5.00 9.50
N PHE A 133 -7.09 4.05 8.58
CA PHE A 133 -6.19 2.91 8.39
C PHE A 133 -5.72 2.90 6.93
N LYS A 134 -4.44 2.65 6.70
CA LYS A 134 -3.81 2.80 5.39
C LYS A 134 -3.01 1.57 5.03
N PHE A 135 -3.08 1.22 3.75
CA PHE A 135 -2.22 0.25 3.12
C PHE A 135 -1.16 0.93 2.26
N GLY A 136 0.03 0.33 2.20
CA GLY A 136 1.07 0.67 1.24
C GLY A 136 1.70 -0.57 0.65
N VAL A 137 1.68 -0.69 -0.67
CA VAL A 137 2.18 -1.86 -1.41
C VAL A 137 3.38 -1.47 -2.26
N THR A 138 4.47 -2.22 -2.17
CA THR A 138 5.65 -2.03 -3.02
C THR A 138 6.20 -3.37 -3.48
N GLY A 139 6.65 -3.44 -4.72
CA GLY A 139 7.00 -4.72 -5.34
C GLY A 139 8.36 -5.24 -4.91
N CYS A 140 9.17 -4.46 -4.20
CA CYS A 140 10.54 -4.80 -3.85
C CYS A 140 11.02 -4.06 -2.61
N GLN A 141 12.27 -4.29 -2.22
CA GLN A 141 12.86 -3.72 -1.01
C GLN A 141 13.20 -2.22 -1.12
N ASN A 142 13.22 -1.63 -2.31
CA ASN A 142 13.51 -0.19 -2.50
C ASN A 142 12.48 0.72 -1.81
N ASN A 143 11.27 0.22 -1.53
CA ASN A 143 10.26 0.90 -0.73
C ASN A 143 9.78 2.25 -1.30
N CYS A 144 9.61 2.39 -2.62
CA CYS A 144 9.21 3.64 -3.27
C CYS A 144 7.89 4.22 -2.75
N LEU A 145 7.02 3.36 -2.19
CA LEU A 145 5.72 3.74 -1.63
C LEU A 145 5.70 3.86 -0.11
N LYS A 146 6.87 3.69 0.52
CA LYS A 146 7.02 3.76 1.97
C LYS A 146 6.01 2.85 2.68
N ALA A 147 5.96 1.59 2.24
CA ALA A 147 5.02 0.58 2.73
C ALA A 147 5.03 0.49 4.26
N GLU A 148 6.21 0.46 4.86
CA GLU A 148 6.40 0.40 6.33
C GLU A 148 5.93 1.66 7.08
N GLU A 149 5.61 2.76 6.40
CA GLU A 149 5.03 3.96 7.03
C GLU A 149 3.48 3.92 7.07
N ASN A 150 2.88 2.84 6.57
CA ASN A 150 1.43 2.59 6.57
C ASN A 150 1.03 1.62 7.67
N ASP A 151 -0.25 1.67 8.07
CA ASP A 151 -0.76 0.85 9.18
C ASP A 151 -0.57 -0.67 8.87
N VAL A 152 -0.73 -1.06 7.60
CA VAL A 152 -0.20 -2.32 7.03
C VAL A 152 0.61 -2.02 5.77
N GLY A 153 1.86 -2.46 5.76
CA GLY A 153 2.79 -2.35 4.63
C GLY A 153 3.08 -3.71 4.02
N ILE A 154 3.11 -3.80 2.69
CA ILE A 154 3.43 -5.03 1.97
C ILE A 154 4.58 -4.74 1.00
N LYS A 155 5.70 -5.46 1.18
CA LYS A 155 6.83 -5.45 0.25
C LYS A 155 6.94 -6.79 -0.48
N GLY A 156 7.27 -6.76 -1.76
CA GLY A 156 7.72 -7.95 -2.47
C GLY A 156 9.16 -8.30 -2.10
N GLY A 157 9.43 -9.59 -1.97
CA GLY A 157 10.77 -10.14 -1.82
C GLY A 157 10.85 -11.53 -2.42
N MET A 158 12.07 -12.06 -2.53
CA MET A 158 12.29 -13.46 -2.90
C MET A 158 13.17 -14.17 -1.88
N THR A 159 12.81 -15.40 -1.53
CA THR A 159 13.80 -16.35 -1.03
C THR A 159 14.58 -16.86 -2.21
N VAL A 160 15.90 -16.86 -2.09
CA VAL A 160 16.81 -17.11 -3.22
C VAL A 160 17.71 -18.29 -2.94
N GLU A 161 17.94 -19.11 -3.96
CA GLU A 161 18.80 -20.29 -3.91
C GLU A 161 19.68 -20.31 -5.18
N CYS A 162 20.94 -20.67 -5.02
CA CYS A 162 21.89 -20.75 -6.14
C CYS A 162 22.12 -22.22 -6.47
N SER A 163 21.88 -22.60 -7.72
CA SER A 163 22.36 -23.85 -8.30
C SER A 163 23.86 -23.70 -8.59
N HIS A 164 24.71 -24.46 -7.89
CA HIS A 164 26.15 -24.39 -8.13
C HIS A 164 26.58 -25.16 -9.38
N ASP A 165 25.74 -26.07 -9.88
CA ASP A 165 25.98 -26.80 -11.13
C ASP A 165 25.81 -25.90 -12.35
N ASP A 166 24.88 -24.95 -12.29
CA ASP A 166 24.63 -23.96 -13.35
C ASP A 166 25.48 -22.68 -13.19
N CYS A 167 26.24 -22.59 -12.11
CA CYS A 167 27.00 -21.41 -11.75
C CYS A 167 28.40 -21.41 -12.40
N ILE A 168 28.64 -20.42 -13.26
CA ILE A 168 29.95 -20.22 -13.92
C ILE A 168 30.94 -19.38 -13.07
N GLN A 169 30.64 -19.15 -11.79
CA GLN A 169 31.53 -18.48 -10.84
C GLN A 169 31.97 -17.05 -11.24
N CYS A 170 31.19 -16.35 -12.07
CA CYS A 170 31.55 -15.01 -12.59
C CYS A 170 31.53 -13.87 -11.53
N GLY A 171 30.97 -14.11 -10.35
CA GLY A 171 30.92 -13.13 -9.25
C GLY A 171 29.96 -11.94 -9.47
N VAL A 172 29.16 -11.92 -10.55
CA VAL A 172 28.21 -10.83 -10.84
C VAL A 172 27.21 -10.64 -9.71
N CYS A 173 26.66 -11.73 -9.16
CA CYS A 173 25.71 -11.67 -8.05
C CYS A 173 26.30 -11.06 -6.77
N VAL A 174 27.58 -11.35 -6.48
CA VAL A 174 28.33 -10.75 -5.35
C VAL A 174 28.43 -9.25 -5.53
N LYS A 175 28.84 -8.78 -6.72
CA LYS A 175 28.93 -7.35 -7.05
C LYS A 175 27.57 -6.65 -7.03
N ALA A 176 26.50 -7.35 -7.39
CA ALA A 176 25.14 -6.82 -7.39
C ALA A 176 24.53 -6.73 -5.98
N CYS A 177 25.07 -7.45 -5.00
CA CYS A 177 24.54 -7.48 -3.63
C CYS A 177 24.90 -6.20 -2.87
N ARG A 178 23.87 -5.40 -2.54
CA ARG A 178 24.05 -4.14 -1.78
C ARG A 178 24.12 -4.34 -0.27
N GLU A 179 23.64 -5.47 0.22
CA GLU A 179 23.66 -5.79 1.64
C GLU A 179 24.97 -6.47 2.08
N GLY A 180 25.88 -6.77 1.14
CA GLY A 180 27.08 -7.55 1.44
C GLY A 180 26.77 -8.97 1.92
N ALA A 181 25.62 -9.53 1.50
CA ALA A 181 25.13 -10.84 1.92
C ALA A 181 25.70 -12.01 1.10
N LEU A 182 26.50 -11.74 0.06
CA LEU A 182 27.03 -12.78 -0.84
C LEU A 182 28.55 -12.74 -0.86
N SER A 183 29.19 -13.90 -0.74
CA SER A 183 30.64 -14.10 -0.85
C SER A 183 30.94 -15.25 -1.83
N MET A 184 32.19 -15.28 -2.33
CA MET A 184 32.73 -16.41 -3.10
C MET A 184 33.74 -17.14 -2.20
N GLU A 185 33.49 -18.41 -1.93
CA GLU A 185 34.33 -19.27 -1.08
C GLU A 185 34.51 -20.61 -1.79
N ASP A 186 35.76 -21.04 -2.01
CA ASP A 186 36.10 -22.31 -2.67
C ASP A 186 35.36 -22.57 -4.00
N GLY A 187 35.22 -21.53 -4.83
CA GLY A 187 34.52 -21.61 -6.11
C GLY A 187 32.99 -21.72 -5.99
N ARG A 188 32.42 -21.50 -4.81
CA ARG A 188 30.97 -21.50 -4.55
C ARG A 188 30.51 -20.15 -4.04
N ILE A 189 29.30 -19.77 -4.44
CA ILE A 189 28.63 -18.61 -3.87
C ILE A 189 28.00 -19.00 -2.54
N ILE A 190 28.35 -18.28 -1.48
CA ILE A 190 27.79 -18.43 -0.14
C ILE A 190 26.88 -17.23 0.15
N ILE A 191 25.77 -17.48 0.85
CA ILE A 191 24.81 -16.46 1.25
C ILE A 191 24.69 -16.36 2.76
N ASP A 192 24.97 -15.17 3.28
CA ASP A 192 24.68 -14.77 4.64
C ASP A 192 23.19 -14.36 4.71
N ARG A 193 22.38 -15.21 5.35
CA ARG A 193 20.92 -15.02 5.43
C ARG A 193 20.53 -13.88 6.37
N ASP A 194 21.36 -13.55 7.35
CA ASP A 194 21.08 -12.48 8.31
C ASP A 194 21.26 -11.09 7.66
N LYS A 195 22.14 -10.98 6.67
CA LYS A 195 22.31 -9.76 5.86
C LYS A 195 21.36 -9.69 4.68
N CYS A 196 20.85 -10.81 4.18
CA CYS A 196 20.02 -10.82 2.98
C CYS A 196 18.65 -10.18 3.23
N ASN A 197 18.33 -9.07 2.55
CA ASN A 197 17.02 -8.44 2.63
C ASN A 197 15.99 -8.96 1.60
N ASN A 198 16.26 -10.06 0.91
CA ASN A 198 15.35 -10.64 -0.10
C ASN A 198 15.06 -9.76 -1.33
N CYS A 199 15.94 -8.82 -1.68
CA CYS A 199 15.75 -7.93 -2.85
C CYS A 199 15.85 -8.60 -4.23
N ALA A 200 16.24 -9.87 -4.29
CA ALA A 200 16.36 -10.67 -5.53
C ALA A 200 17.33 -10.12 -6.59
N ARG A 201 18.25 -9.20 -6.24
CA ARG A 201 19.25 -8.69 -7.18
C ARG A 201 20.13 -9.80 -7.75
N CYS A 202 20.49 -10.79 -6.93
CA CYS A 202 21.27 -11.95 -7.39
C CYS A 202 20.57 -12.72 -8.51
N VAL A 203 19.27 -13.02 -8.35
CA VAL A 203 18.42 -13.64 -9.37
C VAL A 203 18.43 -12.83 -10.66
N LYS A 204 18.15 -11.53 -10.56
CA LYS A 204 17.99 -10.64 -11.72
C LYS A 204 19.28 -10.31 -12.47
N SER A 205 20.42 -10.46 -11.79
CA SER A 205 21.75 -10.18 -12.35
C SER A 205 22.46 -11.42 -12.88
N CYS A 206 21.95 -12.62 -12.61
CA CYS A 206 22.63 -13.85 -12.94
C CYS A 206 22.58 -14.08 -14.46
N PRO A 207 23.73 -14.15 -15.16
CA PRO A 207 23.73 -14.34 -16.62
C PRO A 207 23.39 -15.76 -17.07
N THR A 208 23.40 -16.73 -16.15
CA THR A 208 23.14 -18.15 -16.43
C THR A 208 21.87 -18.68 -15.75
N ASP A 209 21.08 -17.80 -15.13
CA ASP A 209 19.88 -18.18 -14.36
C ASP A 209 20.12 -19.24 -13.27
N ALA A 210 21.36 -19.35 -12.79
CA ALA A 210 21.75 -20.23 -11.69
C ALA A 210 21.05 -19.86 -10.37
N TRP A 211 20.68 -18.60 -10.20
CA TRP A 211 19.87 -18.16 -9.06
C TRP A 211 18.38 -18.36 -9.34
N LYS A 212 17.71 -19.14 -8.49
CA LYS A 212 16.25 -19.25 -8.45
C LYS A 212 15.70 -18.40 -7.32
N GLY A 213 14.58 -17.73 -7.59
CA GLY A 213 13.89 -16.86 -6.63
C GLY A 213 12.44 -17.25 -6.48
N THR A 214 12.02 -17.56 -5.26
CA THR A 214 10.61 -17.80 -4.93
C THR A 214 10.03 -16.52 -4.36
N PRO A 215 9.10 -15.85 -5.07
CA PRO A 215 8.50 -14.61 -4.60
C PRO A 215 7.61 -14.80 -3.37
N GLY A 216 7.33 -13.70 -2.67
CA GLY A 216 6.42 -13.67 -1.55
C GLY A 216 6.24 -12.26 -0.97
N TYR A 217 5.36 -12.18 0.01
CA TYR A 217 4.96 -10.94 0.67
C TYR A 217 5.67 -10.80 2.02
N ILE A 218 6.47 -9.75 2.15
CA ILE A 218 7.05 -9.29 3.41
C ILE A 218 6.08 -8.24 3.97
N VAL A 219 5.40 -8.60 5.06
CA VAL A 219 4.34 -7.77 5.65
C VAL A 219 4.84 -7.09 6.91
N SER A 220 4.61 -5.78 7.00
CA SER A 220 4.93 -4.96 8.17
C SER A 220 3.66 -4.35 8.77
N PHE A 221 3.61 -4.23 10.09
CA PHE A 221 2.43 -3.74 10.81
C PHE A 221 2.74 -2.53 11.69
N GLY A 222 1.76 -1.65 11.87
CA GLY A 222 1.84 -0.53 12.81
C GLY A 222 2.66 0.66 12.32
N GLY A 223 2.89 0.80 11.01
CA GLY A 223 3.53 1.99 10.47
C GLY A 223 2.69 3.24 10.72
N LEU A 224 3.36 4.35 11.01
CA LEU A 224 2.72 5.64 11.25
C LEU A 224 3.53 6.77 10.61
N PHE A 225 2.85 7.60 9.84
CA PHE A 225 3.41 8.83 9.25
C PHE A 225 2.50 10.04 9.52
N GLY A 226 3.11 11.19 9.79
CA GLY A 226 2.47 12.45 10.18
C GLY A 226 3.25 13.15 11.29
N ASN A 227 2.55 13.65 12.30
CA ASN A 227 3.17 14.32 13.47
C ASN A 227 4.12 13.41 14.26
N HIS A 228 3.87 12.11 14.23
CA HIS A 228 4.77 11.08 14.75
C HIS A 228 5.08 10.10 13.63
N ILE A 229 6.30 9.56 13.66
CA ILE A 229 6.79 8.62 12.66
C ILE A 229 7.17 7.33 13.36
N TYR A 230 6.60 6.22 12.89
CA TYR A 230 6.97 4.87 13.32
C TYR A 230 7.11 3.99 12.09
N LYS A 231 8.22 3.26 12.03
CA LYS A 231 8.44 2.23 11.03
C LYS A 231 7.68 0.98 11.46
N GLY A 232 6.87 0.44 10.57
CA GLY A 232 6.15 -0.81 10.78
C GLY A 232 7.11 -1.99 10.93
N GLU A 233 6.68 -2.99 11.68
CA GLU A 233 7.49 -4.15 12.06
C GLU A 233 7.01 -5.40 11.34
N GLN A 234 7.96 -6.20 10.85
CA GLN A 234 7.66 -7.52 10.31
C GLN A 234 7.55 -8.50 11.47
N LEU A 235 6.37 -9.11 11.63
CA LEU A 235 6.07 -10.01 12.74
C LEU A 235 6.03 -11.48 12.34
N VAL A 236 5.94 -11.76 11.04
CA VAL A 236 5.83 -13.11 10.47
C VAL A 236 6.81 -13.30 9.32
N PRO A 237 7.19 -14.56 9.01
CA PRO A 237 8.02 -14.86 7.84
C PRO A 237 7.36 -14.43 6.51
N ILE A 238 8.11 -14.55 5.42
CA ILE A 238 7.62 -14.26 4.06
C ILE A 238 6.39 -15.13 3.77
N ILE A 239 5.27 -14.49 3.45
CA ILE A 239 4.01 -15.15 3.11
C ILE A 239 4.02 -15.54 1.63
N ARG A 240 3.54 -16.75 1.30
CA ARG A 240 3.61 -17.33 -0.05
C ARG A 240 2.31 -17.28 -0.83
N ASP A 241 1.20 -17.21 -0.12
CA ASP A 241 -0.13 -17.26 -0.69
C ASP A 241 -0.96 -16.05 -0.23
N LYS A 242 -1.94 -15.68 -1.05
CA LYS A 242 -2.82 -14.54 -0.76
C LYS A 242 -3.76 -14.82 0.39
N GLU A 243 -4.17 -16.08 0.60
CA GLU A 243 -5.09 -16.45 1.67
C GLU A 243 -4.49 -16.10 3.05
N THR A 244 -3.25 -16.50 3.30
CA THR A 244 -2.52 -16.20 4.53
C THR A 244 -2.24 -14.71 4.65
N LEU A 245 -1.90 -14.02 3.56
CA LEU A 245 -1.71 -12.55 3.55
C LEU A 245 -2.98 -11.83 4.00
N PHE A 246 -4.11 -12.27 3.48
CA PHE A 246 -5.44 -11.76 3.79
C PHE A 246 -5.85 -12.08 5.22
N ARG A 247 -5.57 -13.29 5.71
CA ARG A 247 -5.84 -13.71 7.10
C ARG A 247 -5.07 -12.88 8.13
N VAL A 248 -3.76 -12.65 7.93
CA VAL A 248 -2.99 -11.78 8.85
C VAL A 248 -3.41 -10.31 8.76
N THR A 249 -3.87 -9.86 7.59
CA THR A 249 -4.39 -8.50 7.42
C THR A 249 -5.72 -8.32 8.15
N ASP A 250 -6.59 -9.33 8.10
CA ASP A 250 -7.86 -9.33 8.84
C ASP A 250 -7.65 -9.31 10.34
N ALA A 251 -6.69 -10.10 10.84
CA ALA A 251 -6.31 -10.07 12.24
C ALA A 251 -5.84 -8.65 12.65
N ALA A 252 -5.03 -7.98 11.83
CA ALA A 252 -4.60 -6.61 12.11
C ALA A 252 -5.75 -5.60 12.18
N ILE A 253 -6.70 -5.69 11.24
CA ILE A 253 -7.89 -4.83 11.25
C ILE A 253 -8.79 -5.16 12.45
N SER A 254 -9.02 -6.43 12.73
CA SER A 254 -9.92 -6.87 13.80
C SER A 254 -9.37 -6.49 15.18
N PHE A 255 -8.06 -6.63 15.38
CA PHE A 255 -7.38 -6.13 16.57
C PHE A 255 -7.60 -4.62 16.72
N PHE A 256 -7.43 -3.85 15.64
CA PHE A 256 -7.65 -2.40 15.69
C PHE A 256 -9.10 -2.05 16.04
N GLU A 257 -10.08 -2.70 15.42
CA GLU A 257 -11.50 -2.48 15.71
C GLU A 257 -11.88 -2.79 17.16
N LYS A 258 -11.38 -3.91 17.68
CA LYS A 258 -11.72 -4.39 19.01
C LYS A 258 -11.09 -3.54 20.11
N HIS A 259 -9.87 -3.06 19.90
CA HIS A 259 -9.06 -2.49 20.98
C HIS A 259 -8.88 -0.97 20.91
N ALA A 260 -9.08 -0.32 19.76
CA ALA A 260 -8.78 1.10 19.64
C ALA A 260 -9.86 2.02 20.22
N ASN A 261 -9.42 3.09 20.87
CA ASN A 261 -10.32 4.17 21.27
C ASN A 261 -10.71 5.01 20.04
N GLY A 262 -11.87 5.68 20.11
CA GLY A 262 -12.29 6.62 19.07
C GLY A 262 -11.24 7.71 18.83
N GLY A 263 -10.77 7.86 17.60
CA GLY A 263 -9.73 8.84 17.25
C GLY A 263 -8.29 8.33 17.32
N GLU A 264 -8.06 7.14 17.87
CA GLU A 264 -6.71 6.58 18.08
C GLU A 264 -6.15 5.94 16.81
N ARG A 265 -4.85 6.15 16.53
CA ARG A 265 -4.17 5.50 15.39
C ARG A 265 -3.75 4.09 15.77
N PHE A 266 -3.71 3.19 14.77
CA PHE A 266 -3.34 1.79 14.97
C PHE A 266 -2.05 1.61 15.77
N ARG A 267 -0.95 2.29 15.42
CA ARG A 267 0.30 2.20 16.21
C ARG A 267 0.14 2.59 17.68
N LEU A 268 -0.67 3.62 17.98
CA LEU A 268 -0.90 4.06 19.35
C LEU A 268 -1.75 3.03 20.12
N THR A 269 -2.71 2.39 19.45
CA THR A 269 -3.45 1.24 20.00
C THR A 269 -2.49 0.10 20.35
N LEU A 270 -1.56 -0.25 19.46
CA LEU A 270 -0.56 -1.29 19.73
C LEU A 270 0.30 -0.98 20.96
N GLN A 271 0.79 0.26 21.06
CA GLN A 271 1.62 0.71 22.19
C GLN A 271 0.85 0.71 23.53
N ARG A 272 -0.44 1.04 23.50
CA ARG A 272 -1.28 1.09 24.70
C ARG A 272 -1.72 -0.30 25.18
N VAL A 273 -2.14 -1.15 24.27
CA VAL A 273 -2.68 -2.50 24.59
C VAL A 273 -1.54 -3.47 24.91
N GLY A 274 -0.41 -3.31 24.23
CA GLY A 274 0.75 -4.18 24.34
C GLY A 274 1.05 -4.87 23.01
N GLU A 275 2.25 -4.66 22.49
CA GLU A 275 2.65 -5.19 21.18
C GLU A 275 2.79 -6.72 21.17
N GLU A 276 3.05 -7.33 22.33
CA GLU A 276 3.18 -8.79 22.47
C GLU A 276 1.86 -9.54 22.29
N GLU A 277 0.72 -8.95 22.70
CA GLU A 277 -0.60 -9.54 22.45
C GLU A 277 -0.90 -9.54 20.94
N PHE A 278 -0.64 -8.41 20.29
CA PHE A 278 -0.80 -8.27 18.85
C PHE A 278 0.10 -9.25 18.06
N LYS A 279 1.37 -9.40 18.45
CA LYS A 279 2.29 -10.37 17.84
C LYS A 279 1.74 -11.80 17.91
N LYS A 280 1.18 -12.20 19.05
CA LYS A 280 0.57 -13.54 19.20
C LYS A 280 -0.62 -13.73 18.28
N GLU A 281 -1.49 -12.73 18.16
CA GLU A 281 -2.66 -12.80 17.28
C GLU A 281 -2.25 -12.90 15.79
N ILE A 282 -1.27 -12.10 15.37
CA ILE A 282 -0.75 -12.17 14.00
C ILE A 282 -0.05 -13.50 13.74
N GLN A 283 0.69 -14.05 14.70
CA GLN A 283 1.33 -15.36 14.57
C GLN A 283 0.29 -16.49 14.48
N ALA A 284 -0.76 -16.46 15.30
CA ALA A 284 -1.87 -17.41 15.21
C ALA A 284 -2.57 -17.35 13.85
N ALA A 285 -2.86 -16.13 13.37
CA ALA A 285 -3.43 -15.91 12.06
C ALA A 285 -2.50 -16.41 10.94
N TYR A 286 -1.18 -16.24 11.06
CA TYR A 286 -0.23 -16.80 10.10
C TYR A 286 -0.28 -18.33 10.06
N GLU A 287 -0.32 -18.98 11.22
CA GLU A 287 -0.40 -20.43 11.39
C GLU A 287 -1.77 -21.03 11.02
N GLY A 288 -2.79 -20.20 10.76
CA GLY A 288 -4.15 -20.64 10.41
C GLY A 288 -4.96 -21.12 11.62
N LYS A 289 -4.66 -20.61 12.82
CA LYS A 289 -5.34 -20.91 14.07
C LYS A 289 -6.34 -19.82 14.47
#